data_AF-A0A1F5JK79-F1
#
_entry.id   AF-A0A1F5JK79-F1
#
_cell.length_a   1.000
_cell.length_b   1.000
_cell.length_c   1.000
_cell.angle_alpha   90.00
_cell.angle_beta   90.00
_cell.angle_gamma   90.00
#
_symmetry.space_group_name_H-M   'P 1'
#
loop_
_entity.id
_entity.type
_entity.pdbx_description
1 polymer ?
#
loop_
_entity_poly.entity_id
_entity_poly.type
_entity_poly.pdbx_seq_one_letter_code
_entity_poly.pdbx_strand_id
1 'polypeptide(L)'
;MRYLISVFIMLVTNLFIFAFSLLFFLILEYGKIPNQVADIIQPVIFASVATAALIRGQYRFVIFRVSLILLVLMVILYLLDQIIFASWVGSLGVGISVILIFSYFPKLTRDGHI
;
A
#
# COMPACT_ATOMS: atom_id res chain seq x y z
N MET A 1 -29.22 10.62 -13.56
CA MET A 1 -28.44 11.42 -12.57
C MET A 1 -27.80 10.59 -11.46
N ARG A 2 -28.52 9.74 -10.71
CA ARG A 2 -27.95 8.96 -9.59
C ARG A 2 -26.74 8.08 -9.97
N TYR A 3 -26.75 7.47 -11.16
CA TYR A 3 -25.64 6.64 -11.64
C TYR A 3 -24.34 7.43 -11.84
N LEU A 4 -24.41 8.61 -12.46
CA LEU A 4 -23.25 9.48 -12.68
C LEU A 4 -22.63 9.94 -11.36
N ILE A 5 -23.46 10.28 -10.37
CA ILE A 5 -23.00 10.68 -9.04
C ILE A 5 -22.28 9.52 -8.35
N SER A 6 -22.83 8.30 -8.41
CA SER A 6 -22.20 7.11 -7.83
C SER A 6 -20.84 6.78 -8.45
N VAL A 7 -20.73 6.86 -9.79
CA VAL A 7 -19.47 6.63 -10.50
C VAL A 7 -18.44 7.68 -10.12
N PHE A 8 -18.85 8.94 -10.03
CA PHE A 8 -17.98 10.03 -9.62
C PHE A 8 -17.43 9.84 -8.20
N ILE A 9 -18.29 9.48 -7.24
CA ILE A 9 -17.85 9.20 -5.85
C ILE A 9 -16.83 8.05 -5.82
N MET A 10 -17.07 6.98 -6.58
CA MET A 10 -16.14 5.85 -6.66
C MET A 10 -14.77 6.26 -7.24
N LEU A 11 -14.76 7.05 -8.31
CA LEU A 11 -13.53 7.56 -8.92
C LEU A 11 -12.73 8.43 -7.95
N VAL A 12 -13.39 9.38 -7.28
CA VAL A 12 -12.75 10.27 -6.31
C VAL A 12 -12.18 9.48 -5.13
N THR A 13 -12.92 8.48 -4.64
CA THR A 13 -12.45 7.61 -3.55
C THR A 13 -11.20 6.83 -3.95
N ASN A 14 -11.19 6.24 -5.14
CA ASN A 14 -10.02 5.50 -5.64
C ASN A 14 -8.80 6.40 -5.85
N LEU A 15 -9.01 7.60 -6.40
CA LEU A 15 -7.96 8.61 -6.54
C LEU A 15 -7.37 9.02 -5.19
N PHE A 16 -8.24 9.22 -4.19
CA PHE A 16 -7.80 9.57 -2.84
C PHE A 16 -6.98 8.46 -2.19
N ILE A 17 -7.45 7.21 -2.27
CA ILE A 17 -6.70 6.03 -1.76
C ILE A 17 -5.34 5.91 -2.46
N PHE A 18 -5.32 6.10 -3.78
CA PHE A 18 -4.09 6.05 -4.56
C PHE A 18 -3.10 7.15 -4.15
N ALA A 19 -3.57 8.40 -4.08
CA ALA A 19 -2.75 9.53 -3.66
C ALA A 19 -2.18 9.34 -2.24
N PHE A 20 -2.99 8.83 -1.32
CA PHE A 20 -2.55 8.52 0.03
C PHE A 20 -1.50 7.39 0.06
N SER A 21 -1.72 6.32 -0.70
CA SER A 21 -0.77 5.21 -0.81
C SER A 21 0.56 5.67 -1.44
N LEU A 22 0.49 6.52 -2.47
CA LEU A 22 1.65 7.11 -3.13
C LEU A 22 2.47 7.96 -2.17
N LEU A 23 1.81 8.87 -1.44
CA LEU A 23 2.46 9.70 -0.44
C LEU A 23 3.16 8.84 0.61
N PHE A 24 2.49 7.79 1.10
CA PHE A 24 3.06 6.86 2.07
C PHE A 24 4.34 6.20 1.54
N PHE A 25 4.31 5.63 0.32
CA PHE A 25 5.49 4.98 -0.25
C PHE A 25 6.62 5.95 -0.59
N LEU A 26 6.30 7.18 -0.99
CA LEU A 26 7.32 8.23 -1.18
C LEU A 26 8.06 8.54 0.13
N ILE A 27 7.33 8.66 1.23
CA ILE A 27 7.91 8.89 2.56
C ILE A 27 8.72 7.65 3.00
N LEU A 28 8.19 6.44 2.77
CA LEU A 28 8.83 5.20 3.19
C LEU A 28 10.19 4.96 2.52
N GLU A 29 10.29 5.19 1.21
CA GLU A 29 11.50 4.90 0.44
C GLU A 29 12.53 6.04 0.50
N TYR A 30 12.08 7.29 0.40
CA TYR A 30 13.00 8.42 0.19
C TYR A 30 13.07 9.38 1.38
N GLY A 31 12.07 9.36 2.27
CA GLY A 31 11.96 10.30 3.41
C GLY A 31 11.93 11.79 3.02
N LYS A 32 12.01 12.11 1.72
CA LYS A 32 12.16 13.44 1.12
C LYS A 32 11.52 13.47 -0.26
N ILE A 33 11.40 14.67 -0.82
CA ILE A 33 10.91 14.88 -2.19
C ILE A 33 11.90 14.21 -3.17
N PRO A 34 11.43 13.35 -4.08
CA PRO A 34 12.27 12.68 -5.06
C PRO A 34 12.96 13.69 -5.97
N ASN A 35 14.25 13.47 -6.24
CA ASN A 35 15.07 14.38 -7.05
C ASN A 35 15.11 13.94 -8.53
N GLN A 36 14.80 12.68 -8.83
CA GLN A 36 14.77 12.14 -10.18
C GLN A 36 13.43 11.46 -10.49
N VAL A 37 13.06 11.43 -11.77
CA VAL A 37 11.83 10.75 -12.23
C VAL A 37 11.89 9.24 -11.95
N ALA A 38 13.08 8.65 -12.04
CA ALA A 38 13.29 7.23 -11.74
C ALA A 38 12.89 6.89 -10.29
N ASP A 39 13.09 7.82 -9.35
CA ASP A 39 12.76 7.65 -7.93
C ASP A 39 11.24 7.51 -7.71
N ILE A 40 10.42 8.04 -8.62
CA ILE A 40 8.96 8.04 -8.50
C ILE A 40 8.34 6.73 -9.02
N ILE A 41 9.03 6.01 -9.91
CA ILE A 41 8.49 4.82 -10.59
C ILE A 41 8.11 3.74 -9.58
N GLN A 42 9.02 3.42 -8.65
CA GLN A 42 8.79 2.38 -7.65
C GLN A 42 7.61 2.72 -6.69
N PRO A 43 7.55 3.91 -6.06
CA PRO A 43 6.40 4.33 -5.27
C PRO A 43 5.07 4.29 -6.03
N VAL A 44 5.06 4.66 -7.31
CA VAL A 44 3.85 4.60 -8.16
C VAL A 44 3.37 3.16 -8.36
N ILE A 45 4.29 2.24 -8.64
CA ILE A 45 3.96 0.82 -8.76
C ILE A 45 3.43 0.29 -7.43
N PHE A 46 4.11 0.58 -6.32
CA PHE A 46 3.71 0.10 -5.00
C PHE A 46 2.36 0.67 -4.57
N ALA A 47 2.11 1.96 -4.80
CA ALA A 47 0.83 2.60 -4.54
C ALA A 47 -0.30 1.98 -5.37
N SER A 48 -0.03 1.64 -6.63
CA SER A 48 -1.01 0.96 -7.50
C SER A 48 -1.37 -0.42 -6.95
N VAL A 49 -0.38 -1.20 -6.53
CA VAL A 49 -0.59 -2.52 -5.91
C VAL A 49 -1.38 -2.41 -4.61
N ALA A 50 -0.99 -1.49 -3.72
CA ALA A 50 -1.67 -1.27 -2.45
C ALA A 50 -3.13 -0.79 -2.64
N THR A 51 -3.36 0.10 -3.61
CA THR A 51 -4.71 0.58 -3.94
C THR A 51 -5.60 -0.53 -4.47
N ALA A 52 -5.08 -1.34 -5.41
CA ALA A 52 -5.81 -2.50 -5.93
C ALA A 52 -6.15 -3.51 -4.83
N ALA A 53 -5.22 -3.71 -3.90
CA ALA A 53 -5.40 -4.53 -2.71
C ALA A 53 -6.52 -4.01 -1.79
N LEU A 54 -6.56 -2.71 -1.51
CA LEU A 54 -7.57 -2.10 -0.64
C LEU A 54 -8.99 -2.14 -1.22
N ILE A 55 -9.12 -1.86 -2.53
CA ILE A 55 -10.41 -1.83 -3.22
C ILE A 55 -11.08 -3.21 -3.18
N ARG A 56 -10.30 -4.29 -3.34
CA ARG A 56 -10.83 -5.66 -3.30
C ARG A 56 -10.88 -6.20 -1.87
N GLY A 57 -11.77 -5.62 -1.07
CA GLY A 57 -11.93 -5.94 0.36
C GLY A 57 -12.11 -7.42 0.69
N GLN A 58 -12.64 -8.22 -0.24
CA GLN A 58 -12.80 -9.68 -0.10
C GLN A 58 -11.48 -10.44 0.07
N TYR A 59 -10.35 -9.88 -0.38
CA TYR A 59 -9.04 -10.54 -0.32
C TYR A 59 -8.13 -9.98 0.79
N ARG A 60 -8.63 -9.13 1.70
CA ARG A 60 -7.81 -8.46 2.72
C ARG A 60 -6.93 -9.41 3.53
N PHE A 61 -7.48 -10.52 4.01
CA PHE A 61 -6.71 -11.54 4.75
C PHE A 61 -5.64 -12.22 3.89
N VAL A 62 -5.94 -12.48 2.61
CA VAL A 62 -4.99 -13.07 1.67
C VAL A 62 -3.86 -12.08 1.40
N ILE A 63 -4.19 -10.82 1.14
CA ILE A 63 -3.22 -9.74 0.91
C ILE A 63 -2.32 -9.55 2.14
N PHE A 64 -2.88 -9.60 3.34
CA PHE A 64 -2.09 -9.55 4.58
C PHE A 64 -1.14 -10.75 4.71
N ARG A 65 -1.58 -11.96 4.36
CA ARG A 65 -0.67 -13.13 4.33
C ARG A 65 0.43 -12.95 3.28
N VAL A 66 0.09 -12.43 2.11
CA VAL A 66 1.08 -12.12 1.06
C VAL A 66 2.08 -11.09 1.57
N SER A 67 1.65 -10.04 2.27
CA SER A 67 2.57 -9.04 2.83
C SER A 67 3.50 -9.63 3.88
N LEU A 68 3.01 -10.53 4.75
CA LEU A 68 3.86 -11.28 5.68
C LEU A 68 4.87 -12.18 4.96
N ILE A 69 4.45 -12.87 3.89
CA ILE A 69 5.35 -13.69 3.06
C ILE A 69 6.43 -12.82 2.41
N LEU A 70 6.07 -11.63 1.90
CA LEU A 70 7.03 -10.67 1.36
C LEU A 70 8.04 -10.26 2.44
N LEU A 71 7.61 -9.96 3.67
CA LEU A 71 8.51 -9.61 4.77
C LEU A 71 9.47 -10.76 5.13
N VAL A 72 9.01 -12.00 5.12
CA VAL A 72 9.90 -13.16 5.33
C VAL A 72 10.87 -13.30 4.15
N LEU A 73 10.39 -13.13 2.92
CA LEU A 73 11.22 -13.18 1.72
C LEU A 73 12.30 -12.09 1.72
N MET A 74 11.98 -10.88 2.21
CA MET A 74 12.95 -9.80 2.42
C MET A 74 14.12 -10.28 3.29
N VAL A 75 13.83 -10.94 4.42
CA VAL A 75 14.88 -11.46 5.32
C VAL A 75 15.75 -12.48 4.58
N ILE A 76 15.16 -13.40 3.81
CA ILE A 76 15.91 -14.38 3.03
C ILE A 76 16.79 -13.69 1.98
N LEU A 77 16.25 -12.73 1.24
CA LEU A 77 17.01 -11.97 0.24
C LEU A 77 18.16 -11.18 0.87
N TYR A 78 17.94 -10.62 2.06
CA TYR A 78 18.97 -9.92 2.81
C TYR A 78 20.12 -10.86 3.20
N LEU A 79 19.80 -12.09 3.64
CA LEU A 79 20.81 -13.12 3.95
C LEU A 79 21.60 -13.60 2.72
N LEU A 80 21.08 -13.38 1.51
CA LEU A 80 21.73 -13.70 0.23
C LEU A 80 22.45 -12.50 -0.40
N ASP A 81 22.69 -11.42 0.36
CA ASP A 81 23.27 -10.15 -0.09
C ASP A 81 22.50 -9.46 -1.25
N GLN A 82 21.23 -9.81 -1.47
CA GLN A 82 20.38 -9.19 -2.49
C GLN A 82 19.70 -7.92 -1.94
N ILE A 83 20.49 -6.92 -1.53
CA ILE A 83 20.03 -5.75 -0.78
C ILE A 83 18.94 -4.95 -1.51
N ILE A 84 19.10 -4.72 -2.82
CA ILE A 84 18.14 -3.93 -3.61
C ILE A 84 16.78 -4.62 -3.65
N PHE A 85 16.76 -5.92 -3.98
CA PHE A 85 15.54 -6.71 -4.03
C PHE A 85 14.92 -6.88 -2.64
N ALA A 86 15.73 -7.08 -1.60
CA ALA A 86 15.27 -7.12 -0.23
C ALA A 86 14.56 -5.81 0.12
N SER A 87 15.17 -4.65 -0.14
CA SER A 87 14.54 -3.34 0.10
C SER A 87 13.18 -3.21 -0.60
N TRP A 88 13.10 -3.58 -1.88
CA TRP A 88 11.86 -3.45 -2.66
C TRP A 88 10.74 -4.34 -2.11
N VAL A 89 11.06 -5.61 -1.85
CA VAL A 89 10.12 -6.59 -1.30
C VAL A 89 9.69 -6.20 0.12
N GLY A 90 10.64 -5.75 0.93
CA GLY A 90 10.43 -5.28 2.30
C GLY A 90 9.50 -4.08 2.34
N SER A 91 9.80 -3.03 1.59
CA SER A 91 8.98 -1.82 1.52
C SER A 91 7.56 -2.10 1.05
N LEU A 92 7.38 -2.92 0.01
CA LEU A 92 6.05 -3.32 -0.46
C LEU A 92 5.30 -4.10 0.62
N GLY A 93 5.95 -5.05 1.29
CA GLY A 93 5.38 -5.84 2.39
C GLY A 93 4.99 -4.98 3.60
N VAL A 94 5.87 -4.07 4.03
CA VAL A 94 5.59 -3.12 5.12
C VAL A 94 4.42 -2.22 4.72
N GLY A 95 4.48 -1.61 3.53
CA GLY A 95 3.47 -0.64 3.12
C GLY A 95 2.08 -1.24 2.98
N ILE A 96 1.96 -2.42 2.36
CA ILE A 96 0.67 -3.14 2.30
C ILE A 96 0.16 -3.45 3.71
N SER A 97 1.02 -3.93 4.61
CA SER A 97 0.62 -4.27 5.98
C SER A 97 0.12 -3.06 6.76
N VAL A 98 0.86 -1.96 6.71
CA VAL A 98 0.54 -0.70 7.41
C VAL A 98 -0.78 -0.12 6.87
N ILE A 99 -0.90 -0.01 5.56
CA ILE A 99 -2.11 0.51 4.90
C ILE A 99 -3.33 -0.35 5.24
N LEU A 100 -3.18 -1.69 5.25
CA LEU A 100 -4.26 -2.59 5.66
C LEU A 100 -4.65 -2.37 7.11
N ILE A 101 -3.70 -2.32 8.05
CA ILE A 101 -3.96 -2.07 9.47
C ILE A 101 -4.72 -0.75 9.66
N PHE A 102 -4.27 0.34 9.03
CA PHE A 102 -4.97 1.62 9.07
C PHE A 102 -6.39 1.54 8.49
N SER A 103 -6.63 0.72 7.48
CA SER A 103 -7.98 0.51 6.94
C SER A 103 -8.95 -0.17 7.92
N TYR A 104 -8.46 -0.83 8.98
CA TYR A 104 -9.29 -1.42 10.03
C TYR A 104 -9.68 -0.43 11.14
N PHE A 105 -8.94 0.67 11.32
CA PHE A 105 -9.24 1.66 12.38
C PHE A 105 -10.66 2.22 12.33
N PRO A 106 -11.20 2.65 11.16
CA PRO A 106 -12.57 3.16 11.09
C PRO A 106 -13.62 2.14 11.52
N LYS A 107 -13.34 0.85 11.33
CA LYS A 107 -14.23 -0.24 11.74
C LYS A 107 -14.18 -0.44 13.26
N LEU A 108 -12.99 -0.45 13.85
CA LEU A 108 -12.78 -0.57 15.29
C LEU A 108 -13.49 0.53 16.09
N THR A 109 -13.40 1.78 15.63
CA THR A 109 -14.10 2.92 16.26
C THR A 109 -15.61 2.81 16.10
N ARG A 110 -16.10 2.36 14.94
CA ARG A 110 -17.54 2.18 14.71
C ARG A 110 -18.13 1.05 15.56
N ASP A 111 -17.35 0.00 15.79
CA ASP A 111 -17.75 -1.17 16.59
C ASP A 111 -17.58 -0.92 18.11
N GLY A 112 -17.10 0.27 18.52
CA GLY A 112 -16.99 0.68 19.93
C GLY A 112 -15.86 -0.02 20.71
N HIS A 113 -14.87 -0.58 20.01
CA HIS A 113 -13.73 -1.23 20.63
C HIS A 113 -12.64 -0.24 21.12
N ILE A 114 -12.70 1.02 20.67
CA ILE A 114 -11.80 2.14 21.01
C ILE A 114 -12.65 3.38 21.22
#